data_AF-A0A432G3N2-F1
#
_entry.id   AF-A0A432G3N2-F1
#
_cell.length_a   1.000
_cell.length_b   1.000
_cell.length_c   1.000
_cell.angle_alpha   90.00
_cell.angle_beta   90.00
_cell.angle_gamma   90.00
#
_symmetry.space_group_name_H-M   'P 1'
#
loop_
_entity.id
_entity.type
_entity.pdbx_description
1 polymer ?
#
loop_
_entity_poly.entity_id
_entity_poly.type
_entity_poly.pdbx_seq_one_letter_code
_entity_poly.pdbx_strand_id
1 'polypeptide(L)' 'MREPVLLGKLAKLIRSKNAGPFWITFDIMFATDTDFKRVVTAKVLTKSWIAQTYQVEEDSVIFVEITAA' A
#
# COMPACT_ATOMS: atom_id res chain seq x y z
N MET A 1 -0.74 11.99 -23.02
CA MET A 1 -0.10 11.34 -21.85
C MET A 1 -0.81 11.89 -20.62
N ARG A 2 -1.28 11.07 -19.67
CA ARG A 2 -1.91 11.58 -18.43
C ARG A 2 -0.81 12.07 -17.48
N GLU A 3 -1.08 13.13 -16.73
CA GLU A 3 -0.16 13.62 -15.70
C GLU A 3 0.06 12.56 -14.59
N PRO A 4 1.28 12.46 -14.05
CA PRO A 4 1.56 11.60 -12.91
C PRO A 4 0.76 12.11 -11.68
N VAL A 5 0.07 11.19 -11.01
CA VAL A 5 -0.71 11.47 -9.80
C VAL A 5 -0.06 10.75 -8.64
N LEU A 6 0.13 11.46 -7.52
CA LEU A 6 0.70 10.88 -6.30
C LEU A 6 -0.27 9.88 -5.67
N LEU A 7 0.27 8.81 -5.07
CA LEU A 7 -0.51 7.81 -4.33
C LEU A 7 -1.47 8.44 -3.31
N GLY A 8 -0.99 9.40 -2.52
CA GLY A 8 -1.79 10.08 -1.50
C GLY A 8 -2.95 10.93 -2.05
N LYS A 9 -2.99 11.21 -3.36
CA LYS A 9 -4.14 11.85 -4.02
C LYS A 9 -5.19 10.84 -4.49
N LEU A 10 -4.79 9.58 -4.71
CA LEU A 10 -5.70 8.49 -5.08
C LEU A 10 -6.26 7.78 -3.85
N ALA A 11 -5.45 7.63 -2.81
CA ALA A 11 -5.88 6.98 -1.58
C ALA A 11 -6.92 7.84 -0.84
N LYS A 12 -8.01 7.21 -0.42
CA LYS A 12 -9.02 7.81 0.47
C LYS A 12 -8.50 7.91 1.90
N LEU A 13 -7.74 6.90 2.33
CA LEU A 13 -7.16 6.82 3.65
C LEU A 13 -5.83 6.08 3.60
N ILE A 14 -4.82 6.64 4.24
CA ILE A 14 -3.56 5.97 4.56
C ILE A 14 -3.40 6.08 6.07
N ARG A 15 -3.26 4.95 6.76
CA ARG A 15 -3.01 4.94 8.20
C ARG A 15 -2.04 3.85 8.59
N SER A 16 -1.30 4.09 9.66
CA SER A 16 -0.64 3.03 10.42
C SER A 16 -1.47 2.67 11.64
N LYS A 17 -1.32 1.44 12.12
CA LYS A 17 -1.84 0.99 13.41
C LYS A 17 -0.89 -0.03 14.02
N ASN A 18 -0.89 -0.10 15.34
CA ASN A 18 -0.24 -1.19 16.05
C ASN A 18 -1.10 -2.46 15.92
N ALA A 19 -0.49 -3.59 15.57
CA ALA A 19 -1.14 -4.88 15.37
C ALA A 19 -0.49 -5.93 16.29
N GLY A 20 -0.65 -5.72 17.59
CA GLY A 20 -0.02 -6.53 18.64
C GLY A 20 1.42 -6.10 18.92
N PRO A 21 2.22 -6.94 19.60
CA PRO A 21 3.56 -6.55 20.03
C PRO A 21 4.64 -6.63 18.93
N PHE A 22 4.34 -7.27 17.80
CA PHE A 22 5.35 -7.59 16.77
C PHE A 22 5.11 -6.90 15.42
N TRP A 23 3.90 -6.40 15.16
CA TRP A 23 3.52 -5.92 13.84
C TRP A 23 3.01 -4.49 13.89
N ILE A 24 3.53 -3.67 12.99
CA ILE A 24 2.87 -2.42 12.57
C ILE A 24 2.22 -2.69 11.22
N THR A 25 0.95 -2.32 11.07
CA THR A 25 0.22 -2.48 9.81
C THR A 25 -0.05 -1.12 9.20
N PHE A 26 0.04 -1.05 7.87
CA PHE A 26 -0.39 0.09 7.09
C PHE A 26 -1.61 -0.30 6.27
N ASP A 27 -2.71 0.44 6.43
CA ASP A 27 -3.91 0.29 5.61
C ASP A 27 -3.92 1.43 4.58
N ILE A 28 -3.98 1.08 3.29
CA ILE A 28 -4.13 2.02 2.18
C ILE A 28 -5.45 1.71 1.49
N MET A 29 -6.45 2.55 1.73
CA MET A 29 -7.82 2.33 1.26
C MET A 29 -8.14 3.31 0.14
N PHE A 30 -8.88 2.81 -0.86
CA PHE A 30 -9.32 3.59 -2.02
C PHE A 30 -10.84 3.77 -2.00
N ALA A 31 -11.32 4.85 -2.60
CA ALA A 31 -12.75 5.10 -2.72
C ALA A 31 -13.40 4.24 -3.82
N THR A 32 -12.62 3.84 -4.82
CA THR A 32 -13.10 3.10 -5.99
C THR A 32 -12.16 1.94 -6.34
N ASP A 33 -12.73 0.88 -6.91
CA ASP A 33 -11.96 -0.24 -7.47
C ASP A 33 -11.04 0.21 -8.61
N THR A 34 -11.44 1.23 -9.37
CA THR A 34 -10.64 1.78 -10.46
C THR A 34 -9.32 2.35 -9.93
N ASP A 35 -9.36 3.11 -8.83
CA ASP A 35 -8.15 3.68 -8.22
C ASP A 35 -7.29 2.59 -7.57
N PHE A 36 -7.91 1.63 -6.89
CA PHE A 36 -7.21 0.47 -6.34
C PHE A 36 -6.47 -0.30 -7.44
N LYS A 37 -7.17 -0.71 -8.51
CA LYS A 37 -6.60 -1.44 -9.65
C LYS A 37 -5.49 -0.65 -10.34
N ARG A 38 -5.67 0.67 -10.45
CA ARG A 38 -4.64 1.56 -11.02
C ARG A 38 -3.35 1.50 -10.20
N VAL A 39 -3.43 1.58 -8.87
CA VAL A 39 -2.26 1.55 -7.99
C VAL A 39 -1.58 0.18 -8.00
N VAL A 40 -2.36 -0.89 -7.86
CA VAL A 40 -1.87 -2.29 -7.90
C VAL A 40 -1.16 -2.57 -9.22
N THR A 41 -1.78 -2.22 -10.35
CA THR A 41 -1.20 -2.44 -11.69
C THR A 41 0.07 -1.62 -11.89
N ALA A 42 0.12 -0.40 -11.35
CA ALA A 42 1.30 0.46 -11.45
C ALA A 42 2.49 -0.05 -10.61
N LYS A 43 2.28 -1.02 -9.70
CA LYS A 43 3.31 -1.59 -8.81
C LYS A 43 4.15 -0.53 -8.08
N VAL A 44 3.52 0.59 -7.72
CA VAL A 44 4.15 1.68 -6.96
C VAL A 44 4.39 1.29 -5.50
N LEU A 45 3.71 0.24 -5.03
CA LEU A 45 3.93 -0.40 -3.74
C LEU A 45 4.25 -1.87 -3.98
N THR A 46 5.35 -2.33 -3.40
CA THR A 46 5.76 -3.73 -3.41
C THR A 46 6.34 -4.09 -2.05
N LYS A 47 6.44 -5.41 -1.79
CA LYS A 47 7.12 -5.94 -0.61
C LYS A 47 8.55 -5.40 -0.49
N SER A 48 9.31 -5.43 -1.59
CA SER A 48 10.67 -4.88 -1.67
C SER A 48 10.75 -3.37 -1.41
N TRP A 49 9.83 -2.57 -1.95
CA TRP A 49 9.82 -1.12 -1.73
C TRP A 49 9.57 -0.79 -0.25
N ILE A 50 8.63 -1.50 0.39
CA ILE A 50 8.35 -1.35 1.84
C ILE A 50 9.57 -1.76 2.66
N ALA A 51 10.16 -2.92 2.36
CA ALA A 51 11.34 -3.43 3.04
C ALA A 51 12.51 -2.43 3.01
N GLN A 52 12.81 -1.88 1.84
CA GLN A 52 13.84 -0.86 1.66
C GLN A 52 13.51 0.44 2.40
N THR A 53 12.26 0.91 2.33
CA THR A 53 11.82 2.16 2.96
C THR A 53 11.96 2.11 4.48
N TYR A 54 11.64 0.96 5.09
CA TYR A 54 11.70 0.79 6.54
C TYR A 54 12.97 0.08 7.03
N GLN A 55 13.91 -0.23 6.13
CA GLN A 55 15.19 -0.90 6.44
C GLN A 55 15.00 -2.23 7.19
N VAL A 56 14.06 -3.04 6.70
CA VAL A 56 13.79 -4.39 7.22
C VAL A 56 14.00 -5.44 6.14
N GLU A 57 14.15 -6.70 6.56
CA GLU A 57 14.24 -7.82 5.62
C GLU A 57 12.92 -8.00 4.87
N GLU A 58 12.98 -8.28 3.57
CA GLU A 58 11.78 -8.43 2.75
C GLU A 58 10.87 -9.56 3.27
N ASP A 59 11.44 -10.60 3.88
CA ASP A 59 10.69 -11.71 4.49
C ASP A 59 9.91 -11.33 5.76
N SER A 60 10.25 -10.21 6.39
CA SER A 60 9.48 -9.65 7.50
C SER A 60 8.30 -8.78 7.06
N VAL A 61 8.06 -8.63 5.75
CA VAL A 61 6.93 -7.82 5.24
C VAL A 61 5.79 -8.75 4.82
N ILE A 62 4.57 -8.46 5.25
CA ILE A 62 3.37 -9.09 4.72
C ILE A 62 2.67 -8.06 3.83
N PHE A 63 2.47 -8.40 2.57
CA PHE A 63 1.83 -7.51 1.58
C PHE A 63 0.62 -8.21 0.99
N VAL A 64 -0.55 -7.59 1.09
CA VAL A 64 -1.82 -8.14 0.61
C VAL A 64 -2.60 -7.10 -0.17
N GLU A 65 -3.18 -7.55 -1.28
CA GLU A 65 -4.09 -6.77 -2.12
C GLU A 65 -5.49 -7.34 -1.89
N ILE A 66 -6.38 -6.53 -1.31
CA ILE A 66 -7.74 -6.96 -0.96
C ILE A 66 -8.73 -6.14 -1.78
N THR A 67 -9.48 -6.78 -2.65
CA THR A 67 -10.59 -6.16 -3.38
C THR A 67 -11.83 -6.09 -2.50
N ALA A 68 -12.69 -5.11 -2.74
CA ALA A 68 -14.04 -5.16 -2.17
C ALA A 68 -14.77 -6.41 -2.68
N ALA A 69 -15.58 -7.03 -1.82
CA ALA A 69 -16.47 -8.13 -2.17
C ALA A 69 -17.76 -7.61 -2.80
#